data_AF-A0A926A2E2-F1
#
_entry.id   AF-A0A926A2E2-F1
#
_cell.length_a   1.000
_cell.length_b   1.000
_cell.length_c   1.000
_cell.angle_alpha   90.00
_cell.angle_beta   90.00
_cell.angle_gamma   90.00
#
_symmetry.space_group_name_H-M   'P 1'
#
loop_
_entity.id
_entity.type
_entity.pdbx_description
1 polymer ?
#
loop_
_entity_poly.entity_id
_entity_poly.type
_entity_poly.pdbx_seq_one_letter_code
_entity_poly.pdbx_strand_id
1 'polypeptide(L)'
;MKSKTTAFAIGAALALGIGANANAGTHTMFPVTINDPAMFADGDVSFVHNTPDVVQILYCESQGTSARCVARNLGLLVRSCSTANPAHLAAIHSIGTDSYVRFSWNAAGQCTLVIVRNGSLTVPKA
;
A
#
# COMPACT_ATOMS: atom_id res chain seq x y z
N MET A 1 52.12 34.08 -23.19
CA MET A 1 50.97 33.36 -22.60
C MET A 1 49.68 33.94 -23.18
N LYS A 2 49.04 33.24 -24.13
CA LYS A 2 47.68 33.55 -24.62
C LYS A 2 46.97 32.23 -24.85
N SER A 3 46.12 31.84 -23.90
CA SER A 3 45.26 30.66 -23.99
C SER A 3 44.10 30.96 -24.94
N LYS A 4 43.87 30.09 -25.93
CA LYS A 4 42.66 30.08 -26.76
C LYS A 4 41.88 28.81 -26.40
N THR A 5 40.83 28.95 -25.60
CA THR A 5 39.88 27.86 -25.32
C THR A 5 38.49 28.33 -25.75
N THR A 6 38.03 27.91 -26.92
CA THR A 6 36.60 27.99 -27.26
C THR A 6 36.27 27.02 -28.39
N ALA A 7 35.15 26.32 -28.23
CA ALA A 7 34.33 25.62 -29.23
C ALA A 7 34.25 24.09 -29.04
N PHE A 8 33.39 23.66 -28.11
CA PHE A 8 32.64 22.40 -28.26
C PHE A 8 31.33 22.50 -27.45
N ALA A 9 30.36 23.25 -27.96
CA ALA A 9 29.05 23.41 -27.30
C ALA A 9 27.92 23.65 -28.31
N ILE A 10 27.79 22.81 -29.35
CA ILE A 10 26.63 22.85 -30.27
C ILE A 10 26.24 21.43 -30.72
N GLY A 11 26.06 20.50 -29.78
CA GLY A 11 25.67 19.12 -30.11
C GLY A 11 24.61 18.48 -29.21
N ALA A 12 24.26 19.09 -28.07
CA ALA A 12 23.47 18.42 -27.04
C ALA A 12 22.05 19.01 -26.80
N ALA A 13 21.58 19.91 -27.68
CA ALA A 13 20.33 20.66 -27.44
C ALA A 13 19.07 20.06 -28.10
N LEU A 14 19.19 19.01 -28.93
CA LEU A 14 18.07 18.51 -29.75
C LEU A 14 17.48 17.16 -29.30
N ALA A 15 17.91 16.60 -28.17
CA ALA A 15 17.42 15.31 -27.67
C ALA A 15 16.32 15.42 -26.57
N LEU A 16 15.79 16.62 -26.30
CA LEU A 16 14.93 16.87 -25.13
C LEU A 16 13.42 16.88 -25.41
N GLY A 17 12.96 16.53 -26.61
CA GLY A 17 11.63 16.95 -27.07
C GLY A 17 10.48 15.95 -27.05
N ILE A 18 10.71 14.65 -26.84
CA ILE A 18 9.63 13.65 -26.85
C ILE A 18 9.77 12.76 -25.62
N GLY A 19 9.48 13.36 -24.46
CA GLY A 19 9.07 12.59 -23.30
C GLY A 19 7.82 11.81 -23.72
N ALA A 20 7.97 10.51 -23.93
CA ALA A 20 6.83 9.62 -24.06
C ALA A 20 5.88 9.93 -22.90
N ASN A 21 4.61 10.20 -23.18
CA ASN A 21 3.60 10.24 -22.13
C ASN A 21 3.66 8.86 -21.45
N ALA A 22 4.24 8.80 -20.25
CA ALA A 22 4.17 7.61 -19.43
C ALA A 22 2.69 7.44 -19.11
N ASN A 23 2.01 6.56 -19.85
CA ASN A 23 0.63 6.21 -19.60
C ASN A 23 0.63 5.28 -18.38
N ALA A 24 0.77 5.89 -17.20
CA ALA A 24 0.52 5.21 -15.96
C ALA A 24 -0.98 4.89 -15.94
N GLY A 25 -1.33 3.62 -15.77
CA GLY A 25 -2.72 3.22 -15.61
C GLY A 25 -3.37 3.98 -14.46
N THR A 26 -4.69 4.13 -14.50
CA THR A 26 -5.42 4.71 -13.36
C THR A 26 -5.34 3.75 -12.17
N HIS A 27 -4.66 4.18 -11.12
CA HIS A 27 -4.62 3.48 -9.83
C HIS A 27 -5.30 4.33 -8.76
N THR A 28 -5.88 3.66 -7.77
CA THR A 28 -6.43 4.31 -6.59
C THR A 28 -5.50 4.06 -5.41
N MET A 29 -5.28 5.10 -4.61
CA MET A 29 -4.51 5.06 -3.38
C MET A 29 -5.45 5.13 -2.18
N PHE A 30 -5.48 4.07 -1.37
CA PHE A 30 -6.26 4.01 -0.15
C PHE A 30 -5.33 4.09 1.07
N PRO A 31 -5.27 5.25 1.78
CA PRO A 31 -4.59 5.33 3.06
C PRO A 31 -5.27 4.44 4.11
N VAL A 32 -4.54 4.08 5.17
CA VAL A 32 -5.14 3.31 6.28
C VAL A 32 -6.26 4.12 6.91
N THR A 33 -7.47 3.59 6.77
CA THR A 33 -8.69 4.13 7.37
C THR A 33 -9.17 3.18 8.46
N ILE A 34 -9.66 3.75 9.56
CA ILE A 34 -10.25 3.01 10.68
C ILE A 34 -11.61 3.66 10.98
N ASN A 35 -12.66 2.86 10.93
CA ASN A 35 -14.01 3.26 11.27
C ASN A 35 -14.49 2.43 12.46
N ASP A 36 -14.37 2.98 13.67
CA ASP A 36 -14.78 2.32 14.90
C ASP A 36 -16.29 2.08 15.00
N PRO A 37 -17.18 3.05 14.67
CA PRO A 37 -18.62 2.81 14.67
C PRO A 37 -19.05 1.64 13.79
N ALA A 38 -18.39 1.46 12.63
CA ALA A 38 -18.66 0.35 11.71
C ALA A 38 -17.73 -0.86 11.90
N MET A 39 -16.84 -0.82 12.90
CA MET A 39 -15.89 -1.87 13.28
C MET A 39 -15.08 -2.46 12.11
N PHE A 40 -14.46 -1.60 11.28
CA PHE A 40 -13.55 -2.05 10.23
C PHE A 40 -12.36 -1.13 10.02
N ALA A 41 -11.32 -1.69 9.41
CA ALA A 41 -10.16 -0.97 8.93
C ALA A 41 -9.77 -1.49 7.54
N ASP A 42 -9.23 -0.59 6.72
CA ASP A 42 -8.83 -0.91 5.36
C ASP A 42 -7.73 0.01 4.81
N GLY A 43 -7.10 -0.42 3.72
CA GLY A 43 -6.12 0.36 2.97
C GLY A 43 -5.35 -0.50 1.97
N ASP A 44 -4.51 0.17 1.17
CA ASP A 44 -3.58 -0.50 0.25
C ASP A 44 -2.23 -0.77 0.91
N VAL A 45 -1.77 -2.02 0.86
CA VAL A 45 -0.46 -2.42 1.40
C VAL A 45 0.67 -1.67 0.71
N SER A 46 0.59 -1.51 -0.62
CA SER A 46 1.57 -0.79 -1.42
C SER A 46 1.63 0.70 -1.09
N PHE A 47 0.48 1.35 -0.90
CA PHE A 47 0.42 2.76 -0.51
C PHE A 47 1.09 2.98 0.86
N VAL A 48 0.74 2.16 1.85
CA VAL A 48 1.32 2.24 3.20
C VAL A 48 2.80 1.92 3.21
N HIS A 49 3.27 1.09 2.30
CA HIS A 49 4.70 0.82 2.16
C HIS A 49 5.47 1.99 1.50
N ASN A 50 4.83 2.72 0.59
CA ASN A 50 5.46 3.79 -0.19
C ASN A 50 5.27 5.19 0.43
N THR A 51 4.40 5.34 1.43
CA THR A 51 4.15 6.64 2.05
C THR A 51 5.39 7.11 2.83
N PRO A 52 5.77 8.40 2.74
CA PRO A 52 6.84 8.96 3.55
C PRO A 52 6.53 8.97 5.05
N ASP A 53 5.25 8.83 5.44
CA ASP A 53 4.88 8.83 6.85
C ASP A 53 5.28 7.52 7.55
N VAL A 54 5.96 7.64 8.68
CA VAL A 54 6.38 6.50 9.51
C VAL A 54 5.26 6.00 10.44
N VAL A 55 4.03 6.45 10.21
CA VAL A 55 2.92 6.29 11.15
C VAL A 55 1.96 5.21 10.66
N GLN A 56 1.52 5.23 9.42
CA GLN A 56 0.54 4.28 8.93
C GLN A 56 1.12 2.86 8.92
N ILE A 57 0.31 1.91 9.37
CA ILE A 57 0.67 0.48 9.37
C ILE A 57 -0.57 -0.30 8.95
N LEU A 58 -0.39 -1.27 8.06
CA LEU A 58 -1.40 -2.24 7.70
C LEU A 58 -0.72 -3.57 7.41
N TYR A 59 -1.00 -4.58 8.23
CA TYR A 59 -0.49 -5.93 8.01
C TYR A 59 -1.42 -6.99 8.60
N CYS A 60 -1.27 -8.21 8.11
CA CYS A 60 -1.78 -9.39 8.78
C CYS A 60 -0.63 -10.38 8.94
N GLU A 61 -0.46 -10.92 10.14
CA GLU A 61 0.47 -11.98 10.46
C GLU A 61 -0.30 -13.29 10.63
N SER A 62 0.28 -14.41 10.20
CA SER A 62 -0.31 -15.74 10.42
C SER A 62 0.69 -16.64 11.15
N GLN A 63 0.21 -17.40 12.12
CA GLN A 63 0.97 -18.34 12.92
C GLN A 63 0.16 -19.63 13.09
N GLY A 64 0.63 -20.71 12.43
CA GLY A 64 -0.04 -22.00 12.45
C GLY A 64 -1.48 -21.90 11.94
N THR A 65 -2.45 -22.21 12.81
CA THR A 65 -3.89 -22.19 12.51
C THR A 65 -4.58 -20.89 12.94
N SER A 66 -3.81 -19.82 13.15
CA SER A 66 -4.32 -18.53 13.58
C SER A 66 -3.67 -17.38 12.82
N ALA A 67 -4.34 -16.23 12.78
CA ALA A 67 -3.80 -15.01 12.23
C ALA A 67 -4.31 -13.78 12.98
N ARG A 68 -3.58 -12.68 12.85
CA ARG A 68 -3.91 -11.38 13.42
C ARG A 68 -3.73 -10.31 12.36
N CYS A 69 -4.72 -9.43 12.19
CA CYS A 69 -4.62 -8.24 11.35
C CYS A 69 -4.53 -6.99 12.22
N VAL A 70 -3.72 -6.02 11.80
CA VAL A 70 -3.46 -4.78 12.53
C VAL A 70 -3.48 -3.61 11.55
N ALA A 71 -4.12 -2.52 11.95
CA ALA A 71 -4.16 -1.25 11.24
C ALA A 71 -3.84 -0.11 12.20
N ARG A 72 -3.04 0.86 11.73
CA ARG A 72 -2.80 2.16 12.35
C ARG A 72 -2.96 3.27 11.33
N ASN A 73 -3.79 4.27 11.63
CA ASN A 73 -3.99 5.43 10.76
C ASN A 73 -3.09 6.62 11.17
N LEU A 74 -3.14 7.70 10.38
CA LEU A 74 -2.38 8.94 10.65
C LEU A 74 -2.74 9.61 11.99
N GLY A 75 -3.98 9.40 12.46
CA GLY A 75 -4.44 9.88 13.77
C GLY A 75 -3.97 9.03 14.95
N LEU A 76 -3.03 8.09 14.73
CA LEU A 76 -2.49 7.17 15.73
C LEU A 76 -3.52 6.21 16.33
N LEU A 77 -4.72 6.11 15.73
CA LEU A 77 -5.69 5.11 16.13
C LEU A 77 -5.19 3.73 15.67
N VAL A 78 -5.24 2.75 16.59
CA VAL A 78 -4.81 1.37 16.33
C VAL A 78 -5.97 0.42 16.54
N ARG A 79 -6.19 -0.47 15.58
CA ARG A 79 -7.13 -1.58 15.70
C ARG A 79 -6.51 -2.88 15.23
N SER A 80 -6.92 -3.96 15.87
CA SER A 80 -6.51 -5.30 15.50
C SER A 80 -7.61 -6.31 15.75
N CYS A 81 -7.59 -7.40 14.99
CA CYS A 81 -8.43 -8.55 15.24
C CYS A 81 -7.66 -9.84 15.04
N SER A 82 -8.10 -10.91 15.72
CA SER A 82 -7.54 -12.25 15.55
C SER A 82 -8.56 -13.22 14.98
N THR A 83 -8.11 -14.23 14.25
CA THR A 83 -8.98 -15.25 13.66
C THR A 83 -8.28 -16.59 13.55
N ALA A 84 -9.07 -17.67 13.65
CA ALA A 84 -8.68 -19.03 13.31
C ALA A 84 -9.59 -19.62 12.23
N ASN A 85 -10.43 -18.78 11.60
CA ASN A 85 -11.33 -19.22 10.54
C ASN A 85 -10.51 -19.54 9.28
N PRO A 86 -10.56 -20.78 8.75
CA PRO A 86 -9.78 -21.16 7.58
C PRO A 86 -10.01 -20.29 6.34
N ALA A 87 -11.22 -19.77 6.14
CA ALA A 87 -11.54 -18.88 5.03
C ALA A 87 -10.83 -17.51 5.17
N HIS A 88 -10.73 -16.98 6.39
CA HIS A 88 -9.95 -15.77 6.65
C HIS A 88 -8.46 -16.02 6.47
N LEU A 89 -7.95 -17.17 6.94
CA LEU A 89 -6.55 -17.54 6.75
C LEU A 89 -6.18 -17.61 5.26
N ALA A 90 -7.02 -18.25 4.45
CA ALA A 90 -6.82 -18.33 3.00
C ALA A 90 -6.77 -16.93 2.35
N ALA A 91 -7.66 -16.01 2.76
CA ALA A 91 -7.62 -14.63 2.30
C ALA A 91 -6.31 -13.93 2.73
N ILE A 92 -5.92 -14.04 4.00
CA ILE A 92 -4.69 -13.45 4.55
C ILE A 92 -3.45 -13.97 3.81
N HIS A 93 -3.40 -15.25 3.47
CA HIS A 93 -2.31 -15.85 2.69
C HIS A 93 -2.26 -15.41 1.23
N SER A 94 -3.33 -14.79 0.72
CA SER A 94 -3.37 -14.21 -0.63
C SER A 94 -2.89 -12.76 -0.71
N ILE A 95 -2.48 -12.17 0.42
CA ILE A 95 -1.94 -10.81 0.46
C ILE A 95 -0.59 -10.78 -0.28
N GLY A 96 -0.55 -10.00 -1.36
CA GLY A 96 0.65 -9.61 -2.09
C GLY A 96 1.09 -8.19 -1.77
N THR A 97 2.13 -7.72 -2.46
CA THR A 97 2.69 -6.38 -2.28
C THR A 97 1.71 -5.26 -2.63
N ASP A 98 0.80 -5.54 -3.55
CA ASP A 98 -0.13 -4.57 -4.14
C ASP A 98 -1.57 -4.88 -3.74
N SER A 99 -1.78 -5.51 -2.59
CA SER A 99 -3.13 -5.85 -2.14
C SER A 99 -3.82 -4.67 -1.47
N TYR A 100 -5.11 -4.52 -1.75
CA TYR A 100 -6.02 -3.85 -0.84
C TYR A 100 -6.48 -4.84 0.22
N VAL A 101 -6.39 -4.46 1.49
CA VAL A 101 -6.80 -5.30 2.62
C VAL A 101 -7.88 -4.57 3.41
N ARG A 102 -8.94 -5.29 3.76
CA ARG A 102 -9.96 -4.86 4.71
C ARG A 102 -10.22 -5.95 5.72
N PHE A 103 -10.26 -5.58 7.00
CA PHE A 103 -10.72 -6.47 8.06
C PHE A 103 -11.75 -5.79 8.94
N SER A 104 -12.71 -6.56 9.43
CA SER A 104 -13.70 -6.13 10.43
C SER A 104 -13.54 -6.92 11.70
N TRP A 105 -13.97 -6.34 12.82
CA TRP A 105 -13.94 -6.99 14.13
C TRP A 105 -15.29 -6.94 14.82
N ASN A 106 -15.43 -7.78 15.84
CA ASN A 106 -16.49 -7.65 16.84
C ASN A 106 -15.93 -7.01 18.14
N ALA A 107 -16.82 -6.76 19.11
CA ALA A 107 -16.44 -6.22 20.42
C ALA A 107 -15.45 -7.11 21.21
N ALA A 108 -15.35 -8.40 20.86
CA ALA A 108 -14.40 -9.33 21.47
C ALA A 108 -13.02 -9.34 20.78
N GLY A 109 -12.80 -8.50 19.76
CA GLY A 109 -11.54 -8.44 19.01
C GLY A 109 -11.31 -9.60 18.03
N GLN A 110 -12.36 -10.34 17.67
CA GLN A 110 -12.28 -11.40 16.66
C GLN A 110 -12.58 -10.85 15.28
N CYS A 111 -11.87 -11.33 14.25
CA CYS A 111 -12.17 -10.91 12.89
C CYS A 111 -13.50 -11.52 12.43
N THR A 112 -14.43 -10.66 12.00
CA THR A 112 -15.73 -11.06 11.45
C THR A 112 -15.73 -11.09 9.92
N LEU A 113 -14.75 -10.43 9.31
CA LEU A 113 -14.55 -10.35 7.87
C LEU A 113 -13.08 -10.09 7.58
N VAL A 114 -12.53 -10.77 6.57
CA VAL A 114 -11.26 -10.41 5.94
C VAL A 114 -11.44 -10.45 4.43
N ILE A 115 -11.15 -9.32 3.78
CA ILE A 115 -11.18 -9.17 2.33
C ILE A 115 -9.78 -8.78 1.88
N VAL A 116 -9.28 -9.51 0.89
CA VAL A 116 -8.05 -9.18 0.17
C VAL A 116 -8.42 -9.03 -1.30
N ARG A 117 -8.09 -7.87 -1.87
CA ARG A 117 -8.34 -7.59 -3.28
C ARG A 117 -7.00 -7.37 -3.97
N ASN A 118 -6.71 -8.28 -4.90
CA ASN A 118 -5.61 -8.17 -5.84
C ASN A 118 -6.20 -7.76 -7.20
N GLY A 119 -5.74 -6.66 -7.76
CA GLY A 119 -6.24 -6.20 -9.05
C GLY A 119 -5.50 -4.96 -9.55
N SER A 120 -5.65 -4.64 -10.84
CA SER A 120 -4.91 -3.55 -11.49
C SER A 120 -5.20 -2.14 -10.94
N LEU A 121 -6.25 -1.99 -10.12
CA LEU A 121 -6.65 -0.72 -9.52
C LEU A 121 -5.82 -0.35 -8.29
N THR A 122 -5.17 -1.32 -7.64
CA THR A 122 -4.26 -1.03 -6.53
C THR A 122 -2.95 -0.50 -7.09
N VAL A 123 -2.31 0.42 -6.37
CA VAL A 123 -1.01 0.97 -6.80
C VAL A 123 0.03 -0.13 -6.73
N PRO A 124 0.86 -0.33 -7.77
CA PRO A 124 2.01 -1.21 -7.66
C PRO A 124 2.99 -0.70 -6.61
N LYS A 125 3.63 -1.60 -5.87
CA LYS A 125 4.79 -1.25 -5.09
C LYS A 125 5.88 -0.69 -6.03
N ALA A 126 6.46 0.46 -5.64
CA ALA A 126 7.57 1.08 -6.35
C ALA A 126 8.90 0.37 -6.03
#